data_AF-A0A350P232-F1
#
_entry.id   AF-A0A350P232-F1
#
_cell.length_a   1.000
_cell.length_b   1.000
_cell.length_c   1.000
_cell.angle_alpha   90.00
_cell.angle_beta   90.00
_cell.angle_gamma   90.00
#
_symmetry.space_group_name_H-M   'P 1'
#
loop_
_entity.id
_entity.type
_entity.pdbx_description
1 polymer ?
#
loop_
_entity_poly.entity_id
_entity_poly.type
_entity_poly.pdbx_seq_one_letter_code
_entity_poly.pdbx_strand_id
1 'polypeptide(L)' 'MDKFVASARMNQYERGVHTPDFKTVVALSGVLKVPTAFLYCIEDELAEKILDWSVSG' A
#
# COMPACT_ATOMS: atom_id res chain seq x y z
N MET A 1 15.45 2.65 16.91
CA MET A 1 14.96 3.50 15.80
C MET A 1 13.90 2.70 15.06
N ASP A 2 12.64 3.08 14.90
CA ASP A 2 11.93 4.26 15.36
C ASP A 2 10.42 3.98 15.10
N LYS A 3 9.82 3.07 15.89
CA LYS A 3 8.39 2.68 15.75
C LYS A 3 7.44 3.86 16.00
N PHE A 4 7.96 4.96 16.53
CA PHE A 4 7.20 6.17 16.87
C PHE A 4 7.08 7.16 15.70
N VAL A 5 7.93 7.09 14.67
CA VAL A 5 7.74 7.89 13.43
C VAL A 5 6.75 7.23 12.47
N ALA A 6 6.60 5.90 12.55
CA ALA A 6 5.61 5.16 11.77
C ALA A 6 4.17 5.57 12.14
N SER A 7 3.90 5.81 13.44
CA SER A 7 2.57 6.24 13.90
C SER A 7 2.23 7.67 13.47
N ALA A 8 3.23 8.58 13.43
CA ALA A 8 3.00 9.96 13.00
C ALA A 8 2.58 10.06 11.51
N ARG A 9 3.06 9.15 10.65
CA ARG A 9 2.66 9.10 9.22
C ARG A 9 1.35 8.36 8.98
N MET A 10 1.06 7.30 9.74
CA MET A 10 -0.24 6.61 9.71
C MET A 10 -1.40 7.57 10.06
N ASN A 11 -1.20 8.40 11.08
CA ASN A 11 -2.18 9.39 11.55
C ASN A 11 -2.51 10.50 10.52
N GLN A 12 -1.70 10.68 9.47
CA GLN A 12 -2.00 11.62 8.38
C GLN A 12 -2.89 11.02 7.28
N TYR A 13 -2.88 9.69 7.11
CA TYR A 13 -3.73 9.02 6.12
C TYR A 13 -5.15 8.80 6.63
N GLU A 14 -5.34 8.64 7.95
CA GLU A 14 -6.66 8.49 8.59
C GLU A 14 -7.56 9.73 8.45
N ARG A 15 -7.00 10.91 8.13
CA ARG A 15 -7.73 12.17 7.99
C ARG A 15 -8.03 12.57 6.54
N GLY A 16 -7.65 11.77 5.55
CA GLY A 16 -8.02 12.00 4.14
C GLY A 16 -7.43 13.25 3.48
N VAL A 17 -6.38 13.86 4.04
CA VAL A 17 -5.85 15.15 3.55
C VAL A 17 -4.83 14.98 2.41
N HIS A 18 -4.03 13.91 2.39
CA HIS A 18 -3.09 13.64 1.30
C HIS A 18 -3.02 12.16 0.94
N THR A 19 -3.53 11.82 -0.23
CA THR A 19 -3.23 10.54 -0.90
C THR A 19 -1.73 10.49 -1.21
N PRO A 20 -1.04 9.38 -0.89
CA PRO A 20 0.35 9.21 -1.30
C PRO A 20 0.43 9.30 -2.82
N ASP A 21 1.49 9.93 -3.33
CA ASP A 21 1.72 9.93 -4.78
C ASP A 21 1.96 8.49 -5.28
N PHE A 22 1.75 8.28 -6.58
CA PHE A 22 1.86 6.94 -7.15
C PHE A 22 3.26 6.32 -6.92
N LYS A 23 4.31 7.15 -6.87
CA LYS A 23 5.69 6.71 -6.57
C LYS A 23 5.80 6.13 -5.17
N THR A 24 5.17 6.76 -4.19
CA THR A 24 5.11 6.28 -2.81
C THR A 24 4.37 4.94 -2.74
N VAL A 25 3.28 4.78 -3.50
CA VAL A 25 2.51 3.53 -3.54
C VAL A 25 3.31 2.39 -4.20
N VAL A 26 4.08 2.68 -5.26
CA VAL A 26 5.01 1.71 -5.87
C VAL A 26 6.15 1.33 -4.91
N ALA A 27 6.71 2.29 -4.17
CA ALA A 27 7.73 1.98 -3.17
C ALA A 27 7.16 1.11 -2.04
N LEU A 28 5.94 1.41 -1.61
CA LEU A 28 5.24 0.63 -0.58
C LEU A 28 4.93 -0.78 -1.05
N SER A 29 4.43 -0.95 -2.29
CA SER A 29 4.11 -2.27 -2.86
C SER A 29 5.36 -3.15 -2.95
N GLY A 30 6.52 -2.58 -3.32
CA GLY A 30 7.81 -3.27 -3.32
C GLY A 30 8.26 -3.74 -1.93
N VAL A 31 8.06 -2.94 -0.89
CA VAL A 31 8.38 -3.32 0.51
C VAL A 31 7.43 -4.40 1.01
N LEU A 32 6.14 -4.30 0.69
CA LEU A 32 5.11 -5.25 1.10
C LEU A 32 5.10 -6.54 0.27
N LYS A 33 5.84 -6.58 -0.85
CA LYS A 33 5.86 -7.69 -1.82
C LYS A 33 4.46 -8.03 -2.34
N VAL A 34 3.66 -7.01 -2.62
CA VAL A 34 2.32 -7.14 -3.21
C VAL A 34 2.27 -6.35 -4.53
N PRO A 35 1.41 -6.72 -5.49
CA PRO A 35 1.21 -5.89 -6.68
C PRO A 35 0.68 -4.50 -6.31
N THR A 36 1.18 -3.45 -6.97
CA THR A 36 0.75 -2.07 -6.71
C THR A 36 -0.77 -1.88 -6.84
N ALA A 37 -1.41 -2.64 -7.72
CA ALA A 37 -2.86 -2.63 -7.90
C ALA A 37 -3.63 -3.06 -6.64
N PHE A 38 -3.03 -3.90 -5.79
CA PHE A 38 -3.64 -4.35 -4.53
C PHE A 38 -3.95 -3.18 -3.60
N LEU A 39 -3.09 -2.15 -3.60
CA LEU A 39 -3.23 -0.97 -2.72
C LEU A 39 -4.35 -0.01 -3.13
N TYR A 40 -5.00 -0.25 -4.27
CA TYR A 40 -6.11 0.53 -4.79
C TYR A 40 -7.41 -0.29 -4.95
N CYS A 41 -7.37 -1.60 -4.70
CA CYS A 41 -8.52 -2.48 -4.85
C CYS A 41 -9.31 -2.52 -3.54
N ILE A 42 -10.61 -2.25 -3.63
CA ILE A 42 -11.52 -2.24 -2.47
C ILE A 42 -12.38 -3.50 -2.40
N GLU A 43 -12.47 -4.24 -3.51
CA GLU A 43 -13.26 -5.44 -3.63
C GLU A 43 -12.43 -6.65 -3.17
N ASP A 44 -12.80 -7.25 -2.03
CA ASP A 44 -12.05 -8.34 -1.40
C ASP A 44 -11.73 -9.50 -2.38
N GLU A 45 -12.73 -9.96 -3.15
CA GLU A 45 -12.54 -11.04 -4.13
C GLU A 45 -11.57 -10.69 -5.26
N LEU A 46 -11.50 -9.41 -5.64
CA LEU A 46 -10.58 -8.94 -6.66
C LEU A 46 -9.18 -8.71 -6.06
N ALA A 47 -9.10 -8.21 -4.83
CA ALA A 47 -7.85 -8.03 -4.12
C ALA A 47 -7.12 -9.37 -3.92
N GLU A 48 -7.85 -10.44 -3.59
CA GLU A 48 -7.30 -11.81 -3.52
C GLU A 48 -6.71 -12.24 -4.88
N LYS A 49 -7.44 -12.05 -5.98
CA LYS A 49 -6.95 -12.38 -7.33
C LYS A 49 -5.74 -11.55 -7.74
N ILE A 50 -5.70 -10.28 -7.35
CA ILE A 50 -4.55 -9.40 -7.58
C ILE A 50 -3.36 -9.89 -6.77
N LEU A 51 -3.55 -10.30 -5.51
CA LEU A 51 -2.47 -10.79 -4.65
C LEU A 51 -1.87 -12.10 -5.18
N ASP A 52 -2.73 -13.00 -5.66
CA ASP A 52 -2.34 -14.27 -6.28
C ASP A 52 -1.66 -14.11 -7.64
N TRP A 53 -1.78 -12.92 -8.26
CA TRP A 53 -1.02 -12.56 -9.44
C TRP A 53 0.45 -12.37 -9.03
N SER A 54 1.15 -13.50 -8.88
CA SER A 54 2.56 -13.55 -8.51
C SER A 54 3.31 -12.57 -9.40
N VAL A 55 3.98 -11.60 -8.78
CA VAL A 55 5.00 -10.81 -9.46
C VAL A 55 6.09 -11.81 -9.82
N SER A 56 5.98 -12.43 -10.99
CA SER A 56 7.05 -13.17 -11.65
C SER A 56 8.12 -12.15 -12.00
N GLY A 57 8.96 -11.82 -11.01
CA GLY A 57 10.12 -10.96 -11.14
C GLY A 57 11.32 -11.67 -10.54
#